data_AF-A0A658NKM9-F1
#
_entry.id   AF-A0A658NKM9-F1
#
_cell.length_a   1.000
_cell.length_b   1.000
_cell.length_c   1.000
_cell.angle_alpha   90.00
_cell.angle_beta   90.00
_cell.angle_gamma   90.00
#
_symmetry.space_group_name_H-M   'P 1'
#
loop_
_entity.id
_entity.type
_entity.pdbx_description
1 polymer ?
#
loop_
_entity_poly.entity_id
_entity_poly.type
_entity_poly.pdbx_seq_one_letter_code
_entity_poly.pdbx_strand_id
1 'polypeptide(L)' 'GGHCIGVDPYYLTHKAQAVGYHPEMILAGRRINDNMGIYVAQQVAQLMIQRRIQVRDARVLVMGLTFKENCPDVRNT' A
#
# COMPACT_ATOMS: atom_id res chain seq x y z
N GLY A 1 6.18 -0.46 -0.92
CA GLY A 1 7.15 0.42 -0.24
C GLY A 1 8.42 0.62 -1.04
N GLY A 2 9.46 1.13 -0.39
CA GLY A 2 10.71 1.53 -1.05
C GLY A 2 10.56 2.75 -1.96
N HIS A 3 11.68 3.30 -2.45
CA HIS A 3 11.67 4.47 -3.33
C HIS A 3 11.28 4.11 -4.78
N CYS A 4 11.93 3.11 -5.37
CA CYS A 4 11.85 2.91 -6.82
C CYS A 4 10.41 2.63 -7.32
N ILE A 5 9.65 1.81 -6.59
CA ILE A 5 8.28 1.47 -6.98
C ILE A 5 7.29 2.54 -6.45
N GLY A 6 7.53 3.03 -5.23
CA GLY A 6 6.67 3.95 -4.51
C GLY A 6 6.86 5.43 -4.88
N VAL A 7 7.90 5.80 -5.64
CA VAL A 7 8.21 7.20 -5.95
C VAL A 7 8.53 7.40 -7.42
N ASP A 8 9.39 6.58 -8.04
CA ASP A 8 9.86 6.83 -9.42
C ASP A 8 8.74 7.01 -10.46
N PRO A 9 7.60 6.28 -10.39
CA PRO A 9 6.50 6.51 -11.31
C PRO A 9 6.01 7.96 -11.33
N TYR A 10 6.08 8.70 -10.22
CA TYR A 10 5.67 10.11 -10.17
C TYR A 10 6.53 11.02 -11.04
N TYR A 11 7.83 10.73 -11.18
CA TYR A 11 8.68 11.51 -12.07
C TYR A 11 8.27 11.31 -13.53
N LEU A 12 7.96 10.07 -13.91
CA LEU A 12 7.49 9.75 -15.25
C LEU A 12 6.10 10.36 -15.51
N THR A 13 5.16 10.25 -14.56
CA THR A 13 3.82 10.83 -14.74
C THR A 13 3.87 12.34 -14.82
N HIS A 14 4.69 13.00 -13.99
CA HIS A 14 4.91 14.44 -14.05
C HIS A 14 5.47 14.87 -15.41
N LYS A 15 6.51 14.18 -15.92
CA LYS A 15 7.08 14.51 -17.22
C LYS A 15 6.10 14.25 -18.37
N ALA A 16 5.33 13.16 -18.30
CA ALA A 16 4.30 12.84 -19.28
C ALA A 16 3.22 13.93 -19.33
N GLN A 17 2.71 14.36 -18.18
CA GLN A 17 1.71 15.43 -18.09
C GLN A 17 2.26 16.76 -18.63
N ALA A 18 3.53 17.07 -18.36
CA ALA A 18 4.19 18.27 -18.87
C ALA A 18 4.30 18.30 -20.41
N VAL A 19 4.23 17.14 -21.08
CA VAL A 19 4.20 17.04 -22.56
C VAL A 19 2.81 16.72 -23.10
N GLY A 20 1.76 16.83 -22.27
CA GLY A 20 0.36 16.64 -22.66
C GLY A 20 -0.13 15.19 -22.64
N TYR A 21 0.70 14.23 -22.22
CA TYR A 21 0.31 12.83 -22.10
C TYR A 21 -0.23 12.51 -20.69
N HIS A 22 -1.35 11.81 -20.63
CA HIS A 22 -1.99 11.42 -19.38
C HIS A 22 -1.85 9.90 -19.16
N PRO A 23 -0.88 9.46 -18.33
CA PRO A 23 -0.59 8.04 -18.13
C PRO A 23 -1.57 7.40 -17.13
N GLU A 24 -2.84 7.25 -17.54
CA GLU A 24 -3.93 6.72 -16.71
C GLU A 24 -3.62 5.37 -16.07
N MET A 25 -2.97 4.46 -16.81
CA MET A 25 -2.59 3.13 -16.31
C MET A 25 -1.62 3.20 -15.12
N ILE A 26 -0.64 4.11 -15.18
CA ILE A 26 0.34 4.28 -14.12
C ILE A 26 -0.35 4.86 -12.88
N LEU A 27 -1.17 5.90 -13.07
CA LEU A 27 -1.91 6.55 -11.98
C LEU A 27 -2.92 5.60 -11.32
N ALA A 28 -3.62 4.78 -12.10
CA ALA A 28 -4.55 3.77 -11.59
C ALA A 28 -3.81 2.69 -10.77
N GLY A 29 -2.70 2.16 -11.29
CA GLY A 29 -1.88 1.19 -10.57
C GLY A 29 -1.35 1.74 -9.24
N ARG A 30 -0.95 3.01 -9.22
CA ARG A 30 -0.55 3.71 -7.98
C ARG A 30 -1.68 3.79 -6.97
N ARG A 31 -2.86 4.23 -7.39
CA ARG A 31 -4.04 4.31 -6.52
C ARG A 31 -4.40 2.97 -5.90
N ILE A 32 -4.29 1.87 -6.67
CA ILE A 32 -4.51 0.52 -6.14
C ILE A 32 -3.47 0.19 -5.06
N ASN A 33 -2.19 0.39 -5.37
CA ASN A 33 -1.09 0.06 -4.45
C ASN A 33 -1.17 0.86 -3.15
N ASP A 34 -1.47 2.16 -3.22
CA ASP A 34 -1.57 3.03 -2.04
C ASP A 34 -2.76 2.66 -1.13
N ASN A 35 -3.79 1.99 -1.67
CA ASN A 35 -4.95 1.52 -0.90
C ASN A 35 -4.78 0.12 -0.28
N MET A 36 -3.68 -0.58 -0.54
CA MET A 36 -3.51 -1.96 -0.09
C MET A 36 -3.51 -2.10 1.44
N GLY A 37 -2.98 -1.11 2.18
CA GLY A 37 -3.01 -1.13 3.64
C GLY A 37 -4.44 -1.10 4.21
N ILE A 38 -5.29 -0.22 3.65
CA ILE A 38 -6.71 -0.13 4.02
C ILE A 38 -7.44 -1.43 3.66
N TYR A 39 -7.19 -1.96 2.47
CA TYR A 39 -7.78 -3.21 2.02
C TYR A 39 -7.45 -4.37 2.98
N VAL A 40 -6.18 -4.55 3.35
CA VAL A 40 -5.77 -5.61 4.29
C VAL A 40 -6.43 -5.42 5.66
N ALA A 41 -6.47 -4.20 6.20
CA ALA A 41 -7.13 -3.91 7.47
C ALA A 41 -8.63 -4.26 7.43
N GLN A 42 -9.31 -3.93 6.33
CA GLN A 42 -10.73 -4.28 6.12
C GLN A 42 -10.93 -5.79 6.05
N GLN A 43 -10.08 -6.52 5.32
CA GLN A 43 -10.14 -7.98 5.24
C GLN A 43 -9.95 -8.64 6.62
N VAL A 44 -8.99 -8.17 7.41
CA VAL A 44 -8.78 -8.65 8.78
C VAL A 44 -10.00 -8.38 9.65
N ALA A 45 -10.57 -7.18 9.61
CA ALA A 45 -11.77 -6.83 10.37
C ALA A 45 -12.98 -7.71 9.98
N GLN A 46 -13.18 -7.96 8.68
CA GLN A 46 -14.24 -8.85 8.20
C GLN A 46 -14.05 -10.28 8.72
N LEU A 47 -12.82 -10.81 8.67
CA LEU A 47 -12.50 -12.15 9.19
C LEU A 47 -12.70 -12.25 10.70
N MET A 48 -12.36 -11.21 11.46
CA MET A 48 -12.62 -11.16 12.90
C MET A 48 -14.12 -11.23 13.20
N ILE A 49 -14.94 -10.45 12.49
CA ILE A 49 -16.41 -10.45 12.64
C ILE A 49 -16.98 -11.85 12.31
N GLN A 50 -16.55 -12.46 11.21
CA GLN A 50 -16.99 -13.82 10.82
C GLN A 50 -16.64 -14.87 11.88
N ARG A 51 -15.51 -14.70 12.57
CA ARG A 51 -15.07 -15.57 13.68
C ARG A 51 -15.62 -15.17 15.04
N ARG A 52 -16.52 -14.17 15.11
CA ARG A 52 -17.08 -13.60 16.35
C ARG A 52 -15.99 -13.06 17.31
N ILE A 53 -14.87 -12.61 16.76
CA ILE A 53 -13.83 -11.90 17.50
C ILE A 53 -14.24 -10.44 17.55
N GLN A 54 -14.39 -9.89 18.75
CA GLN A 54 -14.70 -8.47 18.94
C GLN A 54 -13.55 -7.62 18.40
N VAL A 55 -13.81 -6.74 17.44
CA VAL A 55 -12.80 -5.84 16.86
C VAL A 55 -12.39 -4.76 17.85
N ARG A 56 -13.38 -4.20 18.56
CA ARG A 56 -13.14 -3.19 19.59
C ARG A 56 -12.31 -3.80 20.72
N ASP A 57 -11.22 -3.11 21.08
CA ASP A 57 -10.28 -3.51 22.13
C ASP A 57 -9.46 -4.78 21.81
N ALA A 58 -9.52 -5.27 20.57
CA ALA A 58 -8.67 -6.39 20.13
C ALA A 58 -7.19 -6.00 20.13
N ARG A 59 -6.36 -6.94 20.58
CA ARG A 59 -4.90 -6.83 20.43
C ARG A 59 -4.50 -7.41 19.06
N VAL A 60 -3.86 -6.60 18.24
CA VAL A 60 -3.34 -7.00 16.93
C VAL A 60 -1.82 -7.14 17.02
N LEU A 61 -1.30 -8.30 16.64
CA LEU A 61 0.14 -8.52 16.48
C LEU A 61 0.51 -8.28 15.02
N VAL A 62 1.41 -7.32 14.77
CA VAL A 62 1.99 -7.07 13.44
C VAL A 62 3.37 -7.74 13.40
N MET A 63 3.53 -8.75 12.55
CA MET A 63 4.80 -9.46 12.36
C MET A 63 5.40 -9.07 11.02
N GLY A 64 6.45 -8.25 11.06
CA GLY A 64 7.10 -7.69 9.88
C GLY A 64 6.74 -6.22 9.69
N LEU A 65 7.77 -5.38 9.57
CA LEU A 65 7.67 -3.94 9.36
C LEU A 65 8.47 -3.48 8.13
N THR A 66 9.14 -4.40 7.45
CA THR A 66 9.96 -4.07 6.30
C THR A 66 9.12 -4.29 5.05
N PHE A 67 9.25 -3.42 4.05
CA PHE A 67 8.44 -3.52 2.82
C PHE A 67 8.80 -4.73 1.95
N LYS A 68 9.92 -5.40 2.26
CA LYS A 68 10.46 -6.58 1.59
C LYS A 68 11.04 -7.56 2.60
N GLU A 69 10.96 -8.85 2.28
CA GLU A 69 11.61 -9.93 3.03
C GLU A 69 13.14 -9.78 3.10
N ASN A 70 13.73 -10.32 4.16
CA ASN A 70 15.18 -10.41 4.35
C ASN A 70 15.94 -9.08 4.17
N CYS A 71 15.27 -7.97 4.47
CA CYS A 71 15.78 -6.62 4.29
C CYS A 71 15.47 -5.81 5.55
N PRO A 72 16.42 -5.07 6.13
CA PRO A 72 16.17 -4.26 7.32
C PRO A 72 15.51 -2.90 7.01
N ASP A 73 15.21 -2.61 5.75
CA ASP A 73 14.73 -1.29 5.32
C ASP A 73 13.23 -1.10 5.61
N VAL A 74 12.93 -0.09 6.42
CA VAL A 74 11.59 0.32 6.83
C VAL A 74 11.12 1.60 6.13
N ARG A 75 11.93 2.15 5.22
CA ARG A 75 11.57 3.38 4.51
C ARG A 75 10.39 3.11 3.58
N ASN A 76 9.35 3.93 3.72
CA ASN A 76 8.12 3.82 2.95
C ASN A 76 7.48 2.40 3.06
N THR A 77 7.58 1.73 4.21
CA THR A 77 6.78 0.53 4.51
C THR A 77 5.30 0.88 4.55
#